data_AF-A0A8H5SMC0-F1
#
_entry.id   AF-A0A8H5SMC0-F1
#
_cell.length_a   1.000
_cell.length_b   1.000
_cell.length_c   1.000
_cell.angle_alpha   90.00
_cell.angle_beta   90.00
_cell.angle_gamma   90.00
#
_symmetry.space_group_name_H-M   'P 1'
#
loop_
_entity.id
_entity.type
_entity.pdbx_description
1 polymer ?
#
loop_
_entity_poly.entity_id
_entity_poly.type
_entity_poly.pdbx_seq_one_letter_code
_entity_poly.pdbx_strand_id
1 'polypeptide(L)'
;MSNPLQVHDLMIVFDAVTGGAAGVTALKQAITDIINFVSLSDCFERIGVLAYRNYAYAAELITEWSGWCKPSLNSGFLSADQILKFVEYLQMPPNVGSASKSNCASKAALAKAYLEMRINGTIILLYAHDPPMLELEHISGAYYKVEQGFLPKKYGEPGNCFKDWINGSHLLAGIASVPSGTTKKAVVLSFALGSADNLNDDTSYWSPYLYLSAVTNGSFFRTIYSGRIIFRLTIGLLLFWMGADGNIDIPESIRMNYKDDPTNVGEVSEANLAGLCGSNYSNVTSEKLTMLHNDSHLLYGSVSTHNEQVGKLTSRNVARKYIDGTATYKNFIAKHLNRIIKTNISGIAFHPLYGQLFRTVCEDQTGDKLKTTLLQKFRAQVNLIPDDKDKRQTQNWLEESYTLFHEINEEILALPAHLQFPLVYIPPDQSDSGLTRTQLLSMWESCDMDTLKPLGEILTRVHRVEEKKDMPDNMSQWWPCLAPRIPLALMDNKYPSKF
;
A
#
# COMPACT_ATOMS: atom_id res chain seq x y z
N MET A 1 -29.66 11.19 11.69
CA MET A 1 -29.36 9.81 11.26
C MET A 1 -27.89 9.80 10.85
N SER A 2 -27.04 9.06 11.55
CA SER A 2 -25.63 8.91 11.20
C SER A 2 -25.53 8.13 9.88
N ASN A 3 -24.86 8.69 8.88
CA ASN A 3 -24.55 7.97 7.66
C ASN A 3 -23.74 6.70 8.01
N PRO A 4 -24.04 5.54 7.42
CA PRO A 4 -23.24 4.35 7.63
C PRO A 4 -21.80 4.64 7.15
N LEU A 5 -20.82 4.21 7.96
CA LEU A 5 -19.41 4.27 7.59
C LEU A 5 -19.23 3.66 6.20
N GLN A 6 -18.65 4.42 5.28
CA GLN A 6 -18.33 3.93 3.96
C GLN A 6 -17.26 2.84 4.09
N VAL A 7 -17.60 1.62 3.67
CA VAL A 7 -16.68 0.48 3.77
C VAL A 7 -16.31 0.05 2.36
N HIS A 8 -15.02 -0.10 2.09
CA HIS A 8 -14.49 -0.48 0.78
C HIS A 8 -14.07 -1.95 0.80
N ASP A 9 -14.25 -2.65 -0.33
CA ASP A 9 -13.65 -3.96 -0.53
C ASP A 9 -12.36 -3.82 -1.35
N LEU A 10 -11.38 -4.67 -1.07
CA LEU A 10 -10.14 -4.78 -1.84
C LEU A 10 -10.10 -6.12 -2.57
N MET A 11 -10.04 -6.09 -3.90
CA MET A 11 -9.81 -7.27 -4.72
C MET A 11 -8.44 -7.19 -5.39
N ILE A 12 -7.61 -8.19 -5.15
CA ILE A 12 -6.33 -8.37 -5.82
C ILE A 12 -6.56 -9.29 -7.01
N VAL A 13 -6.44 -8.76 -8.23
CA VAL A 13 -6.58 -9.52 -9.47
C VAL A 13 -5.20 -9.65 -10.09
N PHE A 14 -4.73 -10.87 -10.33
CA PHE A 14 -3.39 -11.03 -10.86
C PHE A 14 -3.29 -12.17 -11.87
N ASP A 15 -2.38 -11.98 -12.81
CA ASP A 15 -2.05 -12.98 -13.80
C ASP A 15 -1.08 -14.03 -13.20
N ALA A 16 -1.55 -15.27 -13.13
CA ALA A 16 -0.84 -16.41 -12.55
C ALA A 16 0.05 -17.17 -13.56
N VAL A 17 0.38 -16.54 -14.69
CA VAL A 17 1.37 -16.99 -15.69
C VAL A 17 2.53 -16.00 -15.84
N THR A 18 2.31 -14.77 -15.40
CA THR A 18 3.24 -13.65 -15.30
C THR A 18 4.72 -13.95 -15.11
N GLY A 19 5.55 -13.58 -16.11
CA GLY A 19 7.01 -13.65 -16.02
C GLY A 19 7.55 -15.07 -15.80
N GLY A 20 6.75 -16.09 -16.10
CA GLY A 20 7.04 -17.49 -15.80
C GLY A 20 7.08 -17.80 -14.30
N ALA A 21 7.78 -18.88 -13.94
CA ALA A 21 7.82 -19.34 -12.55
C ALA A 21 8.42 -18.31 -11.57
N ALA A 22 9.38 -17.50 -12.02
CA ALA A 22 10.01 -16.47 -11.20
C ALA A 22 9.07 -15.29 -10.94
N GLY A 23 8.38 -14.78 -11.97
CA GLY A 23 7.45 -13.66 -11.85
C GLY A 23 6.25 -13.99 -10.96
N VAL A 24 5.68 -15.18 -11.09
CA VAL A 24 4.58 -15.62 -10.23
C VAL A 24 5.03 -15.87 -8.80
N THR A 25 6.22 -16.43 -8.57
CA THR A 25 6.78 -16.54 -7.22
C THR A 25 6.90 -15.17 -6.56
N ALA A 26 7.42 -14.18 -7.28
CA ALA A 26 7.53 -12.80 -6.80
C ALA A 26 6.16 -12.18 -6.49
N LEU A 27 5.17 -12.37 -7.35
CA LEU A 27 3.80 -11.88 -7.15
C LEU A 27 3.12 -12.56 -5.95
N LYS A 28 3.23 -13.88 -5.80
CA LYS A 28 2.68 -14.60 -4.65
C LYS A 28 3.27 -14.12 -3.33
N GLN A 29 4.57 -13.86 -3.30
CA GLN A 29 5.24 -13.28 -2.14
C GLN A 29 4.70 -11.88 -1.85
N ALA A 30 4.62 -11.00 -2.86
CA ALA A 30 4.09 -9.66 -2.70
C ALA A 30 2.64 -9.66 -2.21
N ILE A 31 1.77 -10.48 -2.80
CA ILE A 31 0.36 -10.58 -2.43
C ILE A 31 0.21 -11.07 -1.00
N THR A 32 1.01 -12.05 -0.59
CA THR A 32 1.05 -12.53 0.80
C THR A 32 1.38 -11.40 1.78
N ASP A 33 2.39 -10.60 1.47
CA ASP A 33 2.76 -9.45 2.30
C ASP A 33 1.68 -8.37 2.26
N ILE A 34 1.14 -8.02 1.09
CA ILE A 34 0.04 -7.05 0.94
C ILE A 34 -1.15 -7.45 1.82
N ILE A 35 -1.59 -8.71 1.78
CA ILE A 35 -2.70 -9.21 2.61
C ILE A 35 -2.38 -9.04 4.10
N ASN A 36 -1.17 -9.39 4.54
CA ASN A 36 -0.78 -9.26 5.94
C ASN A 36 -0.79 -7.80 6.41
N PHE A 37 -0.25 -6.87 5.61
CA PHE A 37 -0.17 -5.45 5.96
C PHE A 37 -1.52 -4.74 5.88
N VAL A 38 -2.33 -5.03 4.87
CA VAL A 38 -3.68 -4.50 4.75
C VAL A 38 -4.56 -5.00 5.90
N SER A 39 -4.40 -6.26 6.32
CA SER A 39 -5.13 -6.83 7.46
C SER A 39 -4.83 -6.11 8.79
N LEU A 40 -3.66 -5.50 8.96
CA LEU A 40 -3.33 -4.72 10.15
C LEU A 40 -4.05 -3.37 10.20
N SER A 41 -4.33 -2.77 9.03
CA SER A 41 -4.99 -1.47 8.93
C SER A 41 -6.50 -1.55 9.21
N ASP A 42 -7.10 -2.73 8.98
CA ASP A 42 -8.55 -2.97 9.09
C ASP A 42 -9.39 -1.88 8.38
N CYS A 43 -8.88 -1.39 7.25
CA CYS A 43 -9.48 -0.32 6.43
C CYS A 43 -10.42 -0.83 5.34
N PHE A 44 -10.33 -2.13 5.02
CA PHE A 44 -11.19 -2.78 4.05
C PHE A 44 -12.12 -3.74 4.75
N GLU A 45 -13.39 -3.76 4.34
CA GLU A 45 -14.36 -4.71 4.88
C GLU A 45 -13.99 -6.13 4.52
N ARG A 46 -13.64 -6.32 3.24
CA ARG A 46 -13.36 -7.61 2.66
C ARG A 46 -12.13 -7.51 1.78
N ILE A 47 -11.30 -8.54 1.84
CA ILE A 47 -10.16 -8.74 0.98
C ILE A 47 -10.39 -10.04 0.21
N GLY A 48 -10.09 -10.05 -1.08
CA GLY A 48 -10.13 -11.27 -1.87
C GLY A 48 -9.09 -11.26 -2.98
N VAL A 49 -8.73 -12.46 -3.44
CA VAL A 49 -7.71 -12.68 -4.46
C VAL A 49 -8.31 -13.47 -5.62
N LEU A 50 -8.19 -12.91 -6.82
CA LEU A 50 -8.61 -13.53 -8.06
C LEU A 50 -7.37 -13.75 -8.93
N ALA A 51 -7.03 -15.02 -9.16
CA ALA A 51 -6.00 -15.40 -10.10
C ALA A 51 -6.62 -15.68 -11.46
N TYR A 52 -5.95 -15.26 -12.53
CA TYR A 52 -6.33 -15.64 -13.89
C TYR A 52 -5.14 -16.14 -14.69
N ARG A 53 -5.42 -16.91 -15.75
CA ARG A 53 -4.41 -17.53 -16.62
C ARG A 53 -4.86 -17.44 -18.07
N ASN A 54 -4.12 -18.07 -18.96
CA ASN A 54 -4.40 -18.04 -20.40
C ASN A 54 -5.48 -19.06 -20.81
N TYR A 55 -6.07 -18.88 -22.00
CA TYR A 55 -7.10 -19.78 -22.54
C TYR A 55 -6.58 -21.16 -23.00
N ALA A 56 -5.28 -21.45 -22.80
CA ALA A 56 -4.70 -22.77 -23.04
C ALA A 56 -5.05 -23.80 -21.96
N TYR A 57 -5.64 -23.38 -20.84
CA TYR A 57 -5.97 -24.24 -19.71
C TYR A 57 -7.43 -24.70 -19.72
N ALA A 58 -7.71 -25.69 -18.87
CA ALA A 58 -9.07 -26.11 -18.59
C ALA A 58 -9.92 -24.93 -18.07
N ALA A 59 -11.20 -24.91 -18.43
CA ALA A 59 -12.11 -23.78 -18.23
C ALA A 59 -12.23 -23.33 -16.76
N GLU A 60 -12.03 -24.24 -15.82
CA GLU A 60 -12.04 -24.01 -14.38
C GLU A 60 -10.75 -23.36 -13.84
N LEU A 61 -9.64 -23.48 -14.55
CA LEU A 61 -8.34 -22.91 -14.15
C LEU A 61 -8.05 -21.55 -14.81
N ILE A 62 -8.90 -21.11 -15.75
CA ILE A 62 -8.78 -19.79 -16.39
C ILE A 62 -8.96 -18.68 -15.36
N THR A 63 -9.88 -18.84 -14.40
CA THR A 63 -10.06 -17.93 -13.27
C THR A 63 -10.27 -18.72 -11.98
N GLU A 64 -9.47 -18.44 -10.95
CA GLU A 64 -9.61 -19.02 -9.61
C GLU A 64 -9.83 -17.90 -8.59
N TRP A 65 -10.91 -18.01 -7.81
CA TRP A 65 -11.32 -17.01 -6.84
C TRP A 65 -11.11 -17.53 -5.43
N SER A 66 -10.44 -16.74 -4.58
CA SER A 66 -10.22 -17.12 -3.19
C SER A 66 -11.53 -17.14 -2.41
N GLY A 67 -12.52 -16.33 -2.76
CA GLY A 67 -13.60 -15.93 -1.85
C GLY A 67 -13.22 -14.68 -1.05
N TRP A 68 -14.23 -14.05 -0.44
CA TRP A 68 -14.02 -12.89 0.42
C TRP A 68 -13.57 -13.30 1.83
N CYS A 69 -12.54 -12.62 2.34
CA CYS A 69 -12.12 -12.67 3.75
C CYS A 69 -12.51 -11.38 4.46
N LYS A 70 -13.02 -11.49 5.68
CA LYS A 70 -13.15 -10.38 6.63
C LYS A 70 -12.05 -10.52 7.68
N PRO A 71 -10.95 -9.74 7.61
CA PRO A 71 -9.78 -9.98 8.45
C PRO A 71 -10.10 -9.97 9.96
N SER A 72 -10.94 -9.03 10.41
CA SER A 72 -11.21 -8.78 11.82
C SER A 72 -12.38 -9.58 12.43
N LEU A 73 -13.12 -10.39 11.66
CA LEU A 73 -14.34 -11.07 12.12
C LEU A 73 -14.32 -12.58 11.85
N ASN A 74 -14.50 -13.37 12.90
CA ASN A 74 -14.89 -14.79 12.80
C ASN A 74 -16.38 -14.88 12.43
N SER A 75 -16.68 -14.69 11.15
CA SER A 75 -18.00 -14.94 10.57
C SER A 75 -17.80 -15.86 9.35
N GLY A 76 -18.86 -16.39 8.73
CA GLY A 76 -18.80 -17.38 7.62
C GLY A 76 -18.04 -16.97 6.34
N PHE A 77 -17.24 -15.91 6.39
CA PHE A 77 -16.20 -15.54 5.46
C PHE A 77 -14.91 -16.31 5.72
N LEU A 78 -13.99 -16.27 4.75
CA LEU A 78 -12.68 -16.88 4.93
C LEU A 78 -11.84 -16.09 5.94
N SER A 79 -10.97 -16.80 6.64
CA SER A 79 -9.89 -16.22 7.43
C SER A 79 -8.74 -15.77 6.52
N ALA A 80 -7.92 -14.83 7.00
CA ALA A 80 -6.71 -14.44 6.27
C ALA A 80 -5.79 -15.65 5.98
N ASP A 81 -5.73 -16.62 6.90
CA ASP A 81 -4.97 -17.87 6.72
C ASP A 81 -5.42 -18.68 5.50
N GLN A 82 -6.72 -18.69 5.22
CA GLN A 82 -7.27 -19.42 4.09
C GLN A 82 -6.95 -18.73 2.76
N ILE A 83 -7.01 -17.39 2.71
CA ILE A 83 -6.57 -16.67 1.52
C ILE A 83 -5.06 -16.84 1.30
N LEU A 84 -4.26 -16.76 2.35
CA LEU A 84 -2.80 -16.99 2.23
C LEU A 84 -2.49 -18.39 1.71
N LYS A 85 -3.17 -19.42 2.23
CA LYS A 85 -3.08 -20.79 1.70
C LYS A 85 -3.52 -20.88 0.25
N PHE A 86 -4.61 -20.20 -0.13
CA PHE A 86 -5.05 -20.14 -1.52
C PHE A 86 -3.91 -19.60 -2.42
N VAL A 87 -3.31 -18.46 -2.06
CA VAL A 87 -2.20 -17.87 -2.83
C VAL A 87 -0.99 -18.81 -2.92
N GLU A 88 -0.65 -19.47 -1.82
CA GLU A 88 0.44 -20.45 -1.76
C GLU A 88 0.17 -21.63 -2.71
N TYR A 89 -1.02 -22.23 -2.64
CA TYR A 89 -1.40 -23.42 -3.39
C TYR A 89 -1.76 -23.20 -4.86
N LEU A 90 -1.91 -21.96 -5.32
CA LEU A 90 -2.23 -21.67 -6.71
C LEU A 90 -1.24 -22.39 -7.64
N GLN A 91 -1.73 -23.37 -8.40
CA GLN A 91 -0.84 -24.21 -9.18
C GLN A 91 -0.25 -23.40 -10.33
N MET A 92 1.06 -23.54 -10.48
CA MET A 92 1.79 -23.07 -11.64
C MET A 92 1.71 -24.17 -12.70
N PRO A 93 1.12 -23.89 -13.86
CA PRO A 93 1.20 -24.84 -14.96
C PRO A 93 2.66 -25.00 -15.40
N PRO A 94 3.13 -26.24 -15.65
CA PRO A 94 4.50 -26.47 -16.11
C PRO A 94 4.72 -25.80 -17.47
N ASN A 95 5.79 -25.01 -17.58
CA ASN A 95 6.32 -24.31 -18.76
C ASN A 95 5.42 -24.37 -20.01
N VAL A 96 4.54 -23.37 -20.16
CA VAL A 96 4.05 -23.06 -21.51
C VAL A 96 5.21 -22.36 -22.21
N GLY A 97 5.74 -22.99 -23.25
CA GLY A 97 6.90 -22.51 -24.00
C GLY A 97 6.74 -21.05 -24.43
N SER A 98 7.88 -20.41 -24.73
CA SER A 98 8.05 -18.99 -25.06
C SER A 98 7.38 -18.52 -26.36
N ALA A 99 6.30 -19.16 -26.81
CA ALA A 99 5.60 -18.83 -28.04
C ALA A 99 4.53 -17.74 -27.80
N SER A 100 5.00 -16.51 -27.60
CA SER A 100 4.53 -15.26 -28.22
C SER A 100 3.10 -15.19 -28.81
N LYS A 101 2.06 -15.55 -28.06
CA LYS A 101 0.69 -15.15 -28.40
C LYS A 101 -0.02 -14.61 -27.17
N SER A 102 -0.29 -13.31 -27.18
CA SER A 102 -1.14 -12.61 -26.19
C SER A 102 -2.47 -13.35 -26.09
N ASN A 103 -2.62 -14.17 -25.04
CA ASN A 103 -3.82 -14.95 -24.74
C ASN A 103 -4.24 -14.82 -23.27
N CYS A 104 -3.87 -13.68 -22.69
CA CYS A 104 -4.13 -13.23 -21.33
C CYS A 104 -5.64 -13.10 -21.09
N ALA A 105 -6.19 -13.80 -20.08
CA ALA A 105 -7.62 -13.80 -19.78
C ALA A 105 -8.08 -12.69 -18.82
N SER A 106 -7.50 -11.49 -18.94
CA SER A 106 -7.89 -10.34 -18.12
C SER A 106 -9.39 -10.01 -18.24
N LYS A 107 -9.99 -10.16 -19.42
CA LYS A 107 -11.45 -9.99 -19.63
C LYS A 107 -12.26 -10.97 -18.78
N ALA A 108 -11.87 -12.25 -18.73
CA ALA A 108 -12.53 -13.24 -17.87
C ALA A 108 -12.36 -12.94 -16.39
N ALA A 109 -11.17 -12.50 -15.98
CA ALA A 109 -10.89 -12.09 -14.62
C ALA A 109 -11.80 -10.93 -14.20
N LEU A 110 -11.89 -9.88 -15.03
CA LEU A 110 -12.71 -8.71 -14.74
C LEU A 110 -14.22 -9.03 -14.77
N ALA A 111 -14.67 -9.92 -15.66
CA ALA A 111 -16.05 -10.43 -15.64
C ALA A 111 -16.36 -11.18 -14.33
N LYS A 112 -15.45 -12.03 -13.87
CA LYS A 112 -15.58 -12.71 -12.58
C LYS A 112 -15.54 -11.72 -11.41
N ALA A 113 -14.63 -10.75 -11.45
CA ALA A 113 -14.56 -9.69 -10.43
C ALA A 113 -15.89 -8.95 -10.31
N TYR A 114 -16.48 -8.52 -11.44
CA TYR A 114 -17.77 -7.83 -11.47
C TYR A 114 -18.89 -8.66 -10.82
N LEU A 115 -18.92 -9.98 -11.02
CA LEU A 115 -19.90 -10.86 -10.37
C LEU A 115 -19.75 -10.85 -8.84
N GLU A 116 -18.52 -10.86 -8.32
CA GLU A 116 -18.21 -10.94 -6.88
C GLU A 116 -18.28 -9.59 -6.15
N MET A 117 -18.20 -8.48 -6.89
CA MET A 117 -18.33 -7.12 -6.36
C MET A 117 -19.71 -6.84 -5.78
N ARG A 118 -19.78 -5.87 -4.87
CA ARG A 118 -21.02 -5.27 -4.37
C ARG A 118 -21.28 -3.90 -4.99
N ILE A 119 -22.48 -3.37 -4.74
CA ILE A 119 -22.92 -2.05 -5.22
C ILE A 119 -22.13 -0.88 -4.62
N ASN A 120 -21.67 -0.97 -3.36
CA ASN A 120 -20.93 0.09 -2.66
C ASN A 120 -19.47 0.25 -3.15
N GLY A 121 -19.15 -0.51 -4.18
CA GLY A 121 -17.94 -0.51 -4.97
C GLY A 121 -16.69 -1.10 -4.33
N THR A 122 -15.71 -1.35 -5.18
CA THR A 122 -14.56 -2.21 -4.90
C THR A 122 -13.30 -1.60 -5.51
N ILE A 123 -12.20 -1.60 -4.75
CA ILE A 123 -10.89 -1.27 -5.30
C ILE A 123 -10.30 -2.55 -5.88
N ILE A 124 -9.93 -2.50 -7.15
CA ILE A 124 -9.30 -3.61 -7.86
C ILE A 124 -7.83 -3.25 -8.09
N LEU A 125 -6.93 -4.09 -7.59
CA LEU A 125 -5.51 -4.04 -7.92
C LEU A 125 -5.25 -5.08 -9.01
N LEU A 126 -5.07 -4.66 -10.26
CA LEU A 126 -4.90 -5.52 -11.42
C LEU A 126 -3.43 -5.63 -11.81
N TYR A 127 -2.81 -6.79 -11.61
CA TYR A 127 -1.43 -7.07 -12.02
C TYR A 127 -1.40 -7.89 -13.29
N ALA A 128 -0.85 -7.33 -14.36
CA ALA A 128 -0.79 -7.94 -15.67
C ALA A 128 0.65 -7.99 -16.21
N HIS A 129 0.96 -9.05 -16.97
CA HIS A 129 2.21 -9.18 -17.74
C HIS A 129 2.04 -9.05 -19.24
N ASP A 130 0.80 -9.10 -19.70
CA ASP A 130 0.42 -9.00 -21.10
C ASP A 130 -0.87 -8.16 -21.22
N PRO A 131 -1.09 -7.50 -22.37
CA PRO A 131 -2.32 -6.78 -22.65
C PRO A 131 -3.48 -7.76 -22.80
N PRO A 132 -4.73 -7.28 -22.62
CA PRO A 132 -5.91 -8.09 -22.88
C PRO A 132 -6.00 -8.43 -24.37
N MET A 133 -6.68 -9.52 -24.69
CA MET A 133 -7.03 -9.82 -26.08
C MET A 133 -8.07 -8.80 -26.57
N LEU A 134 -7.79 -8.18 -27.72
CA LEU A 134 -8.67 -7.22 -28.40
C LEU A 134 -9.12 -7.78 -29.75
N GLU A 135 -10.13 -7.19 -30.37
CA GLU A 135 -10.60 -7.48 -31.73
C GLU A 135 -9.70 -6.81 -32.79
N LEU A 136 -8.43 -7.20 -32.83
CA LEU A 136 -7.47 -6.71 -33.83
C LEU A 136 -7.10 -7.86 -34.78
N GLU A 137 -7.64 -7.81 -36.00
CA GLU A 137 -7.61 -8.89 -37.03
C GLU A 137 -6.22 -9.50 -37.30
N HIS A 138 -5.12 -8.81 -36.95
CA HIS A 138 -3.75 -9.24 -37.23
C HIS A 138 -3.04 -9.89 -36.03
N ILE A 139 -3.65 -9.85 -34.83
CA ILE A 139 -3.06 -10.28 -33.54
C ILE A 139 -3.91 -11.39 -32.90
N SER A 140 -5.22 -11.32 -33.12
CA SER A 140 -6.25 -12.10 -32.42
C SER A 140 -6.44 -13.48 -33.06
N GLY A 141 -5.49 -14.37 -32.81
CA GLY A 141 -5.53 -15.75 -33.28
C GLY A 141 -6.69 -16.59 -32.68
N ALA A 142 -6.55 -17.92 -32.73
CA ALA A 142 -7.59 -18.85 -32.27
C ALA A 142 -8.13 -18.60 -30.85
N TYR A 143 -7.33 -18.01 -29.96
CA TYR A 143 -7.70 -17.75 -28.56
C TYR A 143 -8.73 -16.63 -28.39
N TYR A 144 -8.79 -15.63 -29.28
CA TYR A 144 -9.83 -14.61 -29.22
C TYR A 144 -11.21 -15.23 -29.43
N LYS A 145 -11.36 -16.09 -30.44
CA LYS A 145 -12.62 -16.84 -30.67
C LYS A 145 -13.01 -17.71 -29.47
N VAL A 146 -12.03 -18.32 -28.81
CA VAL A 146 -12.25 -19.08 -27.57
C VAL A 146 -12.77 -18.18 -26.45
N GLU A 147 -12.15 -17.01 -26.22
CA GLU A 147 -12.61 -16.02 -25.25
C GLU A 147 -14.04 -15.56 -25.52
N GLN A 148 -14.34 -15.19 -26.77
CA GLN A 148 -15.66 -14.69 -27.18
C GLN A 148 -16.79 -15.71 -26.93
N GLY A 149 -16.50 -17.01 -27.05
CA GLY A 149 -17.43 -18.08 -26.69
C GLY A 149 -17.43 -18.44 -25.20
N PHE A 150 -16.28 -18.31 -24.53
CA PHE A 150 -16.11 -18.63 -23.11
C PHE A 150 -16.85 -17.65 -22.20
N LEU A 151 -16.70 -16.34 -22.43
CA LEU A 151 -17.18 -15.32 -21.51
C LEU A 151 -18.69 -15.39 -21.27
N PRO A 152 -19.56 -15.40 -22.30
CA PRO A 152 -21.01 -15.46 -22.08
C PRO A 152 -21.43 -16.80 -21.48
N LYS A 153 -20.80 -17.90 -21.90
CA LYS A 153 -21.10 -19.25 -21.39
C LYS A 153 -20.77 -19.40 -19.91
N LYS A 154 -19.67 -18.78 -19.46
CA LYS A 154 -19.19 -18.92 -18.07
C LYS A 154 -19.81 -17.88 -17.13
N TYR A 155 -20.02 -16.65 -17.59
CA TYR A 155 -20.40 -15.53 -16.74
C TYR A 155 -21.75 -14.89 -17.12
N GLY A 156 -22.46 -15.43 -18.11
CA GLY A 156 -23.77 -14.93 -18.53
C GLY A 156 -23.70 -13.51 -19.10
N GLU A 157 -24.65 -12.68 -18.71
CA GLU A 157 -24.79 -11.29 -19.16
C GLU A 157 -23.53 -10.43 -18.92
N PRO A 158 -22.91 -10.39 -17.71
CA PRO A 158 -21.61 -9.74 -17.54
C PRO A 158 -20.56 -10.23 -18.52
N GLY A 159 -20.48 -11.55 -18.74
CA GLY A 159 -19.56 -12.14 -19.71
C GLY A 159 -19.76 -11.61 -21.12
N ASN A 160 -21.01 -11.34 -21.52
CA ASN A 160 -21.32 -10.77 -22.82
C ASN A 160 -20.82 -9.32 -22.94
N CYS A 161 -20.89 -8.51 -21.88
CA CYS A 161 -20.34 -7.15 -21.87
C CYS A 161 -18.80 -7.15 -21.97
N PHE A 162 -18.13 -8.07 -21.29
CA PHE A 162 -16.65 -8.15 -21.28
C PHE A 162 -16.03 -8.73 -22.56
N LYS A 163 -16.85 -9.15 -23.54
CA LYS A 163 -16.36 -9.50 -24.89
C LYS A 163 -15.62 -8.33 -25.53
N ASP A 164 -16.14 -7.13 -25.32
CA ASP A 164 -15.56 -5.86 -25.73
C ASP A 164 -14.98 -5.14 -24.49
N TRP A 165 -13.73 -4.71 -24.60
CA TRP A 165 -12.97 -4.10 -23.52
C TRP A 165 -13.56 -2.76 -23.08
N ILE A 166 -14.09 -1.97 -24.01
CA ILE A 166 -14.69 -0.67 -23.73
C ILE A 166 -15.97 -0.86 -22.91
N ASN A 167 -16.84 -1.75 -23.35
CA ASN A 167 -18.07 -2.12 -22.64
C ASN A 167 -17.78 -2.70 -21.25
N GLY A 168 -16.80 -3.60 -21.14
CA GLY A 168 -16.34 -4.11 -19.85
C GLY A 168 -15.81 -3.02 -18.92
N SER A 169 -15.05 -2.06 -19.46
CA SER A 169 -14.52 -0.92 -18.70
C SER A 169 -15.63 0.02 -18.24
N HIS A 170 -16.60 0.33 -19.10
CA HIS A 170 -17.78 1.13 -18.74
C HIS A 170 -18.67 0.45 -17.71
N LEU A 171 -18.78 -0.88 -17.78
CA LEU A 171 -19.51 -1.65 -16.78
C LEU A 171 -18.84 -1.57 -15.40
N LEU A 172 -17.50 -1.64 -15.33
CA LEU A 172 -16.76 -1.44 -14.07
C LEU A 172 -16.80 0.00 -13.59
N ALA A 173 -16.81 0.98 -14.49
CA ALA A 173 -16.94 2.39 -14.14
C ALA A 173 -18.32 2.76 -13.59
N GLY A 174 -19.31 1.86 -13.73
CA GLY A 174 -20.71 2.13 -13.40
C GLY A 174 -21.41 3.07 -14.39
N ILE A 175 -20.82 3.26 -15.58
CA ILE A 175 -21.37 4.04 -16.69
C ILE A 175 -22.42 3.20 -17.44
N ALA A 176 -22.12 1.92 -17.64
CA ALA A 176 -23.03 0.94 -18.23
C ALA A 176 -23.68 0.07 -17.14
N SER A 177 -24.87 -0.46 -17.43
CA SER A 177 -25.59 -1.39 -16.55
C SER A 177 -25.99 -2.64 -17.30
N VAL A 178 -25.95 -3.79 -16.61
CA VAL A 178 -26.53 -5.03 -17.14
C VAL A 178 -28.06 -4.96 -17.00
N PRO A 179 -28.86 -5.37 -18.01
CA PRO A 179 -30.33 -5.23 -17.98
C PRO A 179 -31.03 -5.83 -16.76
N SER A 180 -30.41 -6.86 -16.14
CA SER A 180 -30.97 -7.64 -15.02
C SER A 180 -30.34 -7.34 -13.67
N GLY A 181 -29.41 -6.37 -13.57
CA GLY A 181 -28.55 -6.21 -12.38
C GLY A 181 -28.50 -4.80 -11.81
N THR A 182 -28.12 -4.70 -10.54
CA THR A 182 -27.74 -3.44 -9.92
C THR A 182 -26.37 -2.98 -10.45
N THR A 183 -26.23 -1.69 -10.73
CA THR A 183 -24.96 -1.10 -11.17
C THR A 183 -23.93 -1.22 -10.05
N LYS A 184 -22.80 -1.86 -10.37
CA LYS A 184 -21.64 -1.95 -9.48
C LYS A 184 -20.55 -1.03 -10.01
N LYS A 185 -19.72 -0.48 -9.13
CA LYS A 185 -18.62 0.40 -9.49
C LYS A 185 -17.30 -0.12 -8.93
N ALA A 186 -16.23 -0.03 -9.70
CA ALA A 186 -14.87 -0.27 -9.24
C ALA A 186 -13.98 0.95 -9.49
N VAL A 187 -12.90 1.02 -8.72
CA VAL A 187 -11.71 1.81 -9.04
C VAL A 187 -10.60 0.82 -9.36
N VAL A 188 -10.03 0.89 -10.56
CA VAL A 188 -9.04 -0.10 -11.02
C VAL A 188 -7.65 0.52 -11.06
N LEU A 189 -6.77 0.06 -10.18
CA LEU A 189 -5.33 0.34 -10.23
C LEU A 189 -4.65 -0.76 -11.03
N SER A 190 -4.16 -0.41 -12.21
CA SER A 190 -3.53 -1.36 -13.11
C SER A 190 -2.02 -1.27 -13.01
N PHE A 191 -1.36 -2.43 -12.93
CA PHE A 191 0.08 -2.58 -12.85
C PHE A 191 0.53 -3.44 -14.02
N ALA A 192 1.17 -2.80 -15.01
CA ALA A 192 1.90 -3.50 -16.05
C ALA A 192 3.28 -3.84 -15.49
N LEU A 193 3.57 -5.13 -15.41
CA LEU A 193 4.80 -5.63 -14.86
C LEU A 193 5.73 -6.03 -16.01
N GLY A 194 7.01 -5.64 -15.92
CA GLY A 194 8.01 -5.91 -16.96
C GLY A 194 9.40 -6.20 -16.40
N SER A 195 10.37 -6.45 -17.28
CA SER A 195 11.78 -6.35 -16.92
C SER A 195 12.18 -4.87 -16.76
N ALA A 196 13.28 -4.60 -16.06
CA ALA A 196 13.80 -3.24 -15.90
C ALA A 196 14.11 -2.57 -17.26
N ASP A 197 14.61 -3.35 -18.21
CA ASP A 197 14.95 -2.88 -19.56
C ASP A 197 13.71 -2.51 -20.39
N ASN A 198 12.56 -3.12 -20.09
CA ASN A 198 11.30 -2.99 -20.83
C ASN A 198 10.33 -1.98 -20.20
N LEU A 199 10.75 -1.26 -19.16
CA LEU A 199 9.94 -0.19 -18.53
C LEU A 199 9.65 0.98 -19.47
N ASN A 200 10.38 1.10 -20.57
CA ASN A 200 10.21 2.15 -21.58
C ASN A 200 9.54 1.65 -22.88
N ASP A 201 9.07 0.40 -22.93
CA ASP A 201 8.35 -0.14 -24.09
C ASP A 201 7.13 0.71 -24.48
N ASP A 202 6.72 0.57 -25.74
CA ASP A 202 5.60 1.26 -26.38
C ASP A 202 4.33 1.29 -25.49
N THR A 203 3.91 2.49 -25.09
CA THR A 203 2.74 2.69 -24.23
C THR A 203 1.43 2.30 -24.92
N SER A 204 1.40 2.29 -26.24
CA SER A 204 0.21 1.90 -27.02
C SER A 204 -0.15 0.43 -26.81
N TYR A 205 0.85 -0.43 -26.56
CA TYR A 205 0.66 -1.85 -26.21
C TYR A 205 -0.16 -2.01 -24.91
N TRP A 206 0.00 -1.08 -23.97
CA TRP A 206 -0.67 -1.09 -22.67
C TRP A 206 -1.87 -0.13 -22.58
N SER A 207 -2.24 0.51 -23.69
CA SER A 207 -3.36 1.45 -23.79
C SER A 207 -4.70 0.92 -23.24
N PRO A 208 -5.03 -0.39 -23.31
CA PRO A 208 -6.28 -0.89 -22.73
C PRO A 208 -6.35 -0.74 -21.22
N TYR A 209 -5.26 -1.04 -20.49
CA TYR A 209 -5.24 -0.87 -19.04
C TYR A 209 -5.16 0.60 -18.63
N LEU A 210 -4.48 1.45 -19.42
CA LEU A 210 -4.51 2.91 -19.23
C LEU A 210 -5.94 3.45 -19.35
N TYR A 211 -6.69 3.02 -20.38
CA TYR A 211 -8.09 3.38 -20.56
C TYR A 211 -8.96 2.89 -19.39
N LEU A 212 -8.87 1.60 -19.04
CA LEU A 212 -9.62 1.01 -17.92
C LEU A 212 -9.38 1.78 -16.62
N SER A 213 -8.12 2.06 -16.29
CA SER A 213 -7.79 2.82 -15.09
C SER A 213 -8.31 4.26 -15.16
N ALA A 214 -8.23 4.93 -16.31
CA ALA A 214 -8.75 6.28 -16.45
C ALA A 214 -10.28 6.35 -16.25
N VAL A 215 -11.06 5.51 -16.95
CA VAL A 215 -12.53 5.55 -16.88
C VAL A 215 -13.08 5.10 -15.53
N THR A 216 -12.31 4.31 -14.77
CA THR A 216 -12.67 3.89 -13.41
C THR A 216 -12.14 4.83 -12.32
N ASN A 217 -11.55 5.98 -12.69
CA ASN A 217 -10.88 6.91 -11.78
C ASN A 217 -9.77 6.27 -10.93
N GLY A 218 -9.08 5.28 -11.50
CA GLY A 218 -7.90 4.65 -10.94
C GLY A 218 -6.61 5.27 -11.49
N SER A 219 -5.55 4.47 -11.53
CA SER A 219 -4.25 4.88 -12.09
C SER A 219 -3.52 3.69 -12.68
N PHE A 220 -2.74 3.95 -13.73
CA PHE A 220 -1.93 2.95 -14.41
C PHE A 220 -0.45 3.15 -14.08
N PHE A 221 0.19 2.08 -13.61
CA PHE A 221 1.59 2.05 -13.23
C PHE A 221 2.35 1.01 -14.03
N ARG A 222 3.57 1.35 -14.42
CA ARG A 222 4.56 0.42 -14.93
C ARG A 222 5.64 0.21 -13.88
N THR A 223 5.92 -1.05 -13.58
CA THR A 223 6.92 -1.43 -12.59
C THR A 223 7.54 -2.79 -12.94
N ILE A 224 8.53 -3.24 -12.15
CA ILE A 224 9.30 -4.45 -12.45
C ILE A 224 8.83 -5.66 -11.64
N TYR A 225 9.16 -6.85 -12.15
CA TYR A 225 8.96 -8.13 -11.46
C TYR A 225 9.85 -8.31 -10.23
N SER A 226 9.46 -7.68 -9.13
CA SER A 226 10.10 -7.87 -7.84
C SER A 226 9.05 -7.84 -6.74
N GLY A 227 9.01 -8.91 -5.94
CA GLY A 227 8.03 -9.03 -4.86
C GLY A 227 8.10 -7.86 -3.89
N ARG A 228 9.33 -7.40 -3.60
CA ARG A 228 9.60 -6.20 -2.79
C ARG A 228 9.03 -4.92 -3.42
N ILE A 229 9.28 -4.71 -4.70
CA ILE A 229 8.86 -3.48 -5.40
C ILE A 229 7.35 -3.42 -5.53
N ILE A 230 6.74 -4.54 -5.94
CA ILE A 230 5.28 -4.67 -6.04
C ILE A 230 4.64 -4.42 -4.68
N PHE A 231 5.15 -5.06 -3.62
CA PHE A 231 4.66 -4.85 -2.25
C PHE A 231 4.74 -3.38 -1.82
N ARG A 232 5.92 -2.76 -1.93
CA ARG A 232 6.13 -1.37 -1.47
C ARG A 232 5.34 -0.36 -2.27
N LEU A 233 5.29 -0.49 -3.60
CA LEU A 233 4.47 0.37 -4.44
C LEU A 233 2.99 0.25 -4.06
N THR A 234 2.49 -0.98 -3.92
CA THR A 234 1.08 -1.23 -3.61
C THR A 234 0.68 -0.70 -2.25
N ILE A 235 1.44 -1.05 -1.20
CA ILE A 235 1.16 -0.57 0.16
C ILE A 235 1.30 0.94 0.22
N GLY A 236 2.28 1.52 -0.47
CA GLY A 236 2.42 2.98 -0.53
C GLY A 236 1.21 3.67 -1.16
N LEU A 237 0.71 3.15 -2.29
CA LEU A 237 -0.49 3.67 -2.95
C LEU A 237 -1.75 3.48 -2.11
N LEU A 238 -1.90 2.35 -1.42
CA LEU A 238 -3.03 2.12 -0.52
C LEU A 238 -2.97 3.05 0.70
N LEU A 239 -1.80 3.22 1.32
CA LEU A 239 -1.61 4.16 2.43
C LEU A 239 -1.92 5.59 2.00
N PHE A 240 -1.47 5.97 0.80
CA PHE A 240 -1.80 7.27 0.22
C PHE A 240 -3.31 7.43 0.03
N TRP A 241 -3.97 6.43 -0.57
CA TRP A 241 -5.41 6.42 -0.77
C TRP A 241 -6.19 6.50 0.56
N MET A 242 -5.67 5.90 1.63
CA MET A 242 -6.23 5.97 2.99
C MET A 242 -5.94 7.28 3.73
N GLY A 243 -5.18 8.21 3.12
CA GLY A 243 -4.80 9.48 3.73
C GLY A 243 -3.87 9.29 4.94
N ALA A 244 -2.92 8.36 4.85
CA ALA A 244 -1.94 8.13 5.89
C ALA A 244 -1.02 9.33 6.11
N ASP A 245 -0.55 9.52 7.34
CA ASP A 245 0.29 10.67 7.69
C ASP A 245 1.70 10.59 7.09
N GLY A 246 2.22 11.72 6.61
CA GLY A 246 3.60 11.86 6.12
C GLY A 246 3.78 11.54 4.64
N ASN A 247 4.99 11.81 4.14
CA ASN A 247 5.37 11.42 2.78
C ASN A 247 5.64 9.91 2.75
N ILE A 248 5.32 9.28 1.63
CA ILE A 248 5.48 7.84 1.45
C ILE A 248 6.52 7.58 0.38
N ASP A 249 7.68 7.07 0.80
CA ASP A 249 8.71 6.61 -0.12
C ASP A 249 8.20 5.40 -0.87
N ILE A 250 8.21 5.45 -2.21
CA ILE A 250 7.84 4.31 -3.04
C ILE A 250 9.01 3.93 -3.95
N PRO A 251 9.11 2.65 -4.36
CA PRO A 251 10.06 2.26 -5.38
C PRO A 251 9.83 3.07 -6.65
N GLU A 252 10.89 3.27 -7.41
CA GLU A 252 10.80 3.88 -8.72
C GLU A 252 9.75 3.16 -9.57
N SER A 253 8.76 3.91 -10.02
CA SER A 253 7.68 3.44 -10.89
C SER A 253 7.28 4.54 -11.86
N ILE A 254 6.75 4.14 -13.01
CA ILE A 254 6.27 5.10 -14.02
C ILE A 254 4.76 5.10 -13.95
N ARG A 255 4.18 6.23 -13.53
CA ARG A 255 2.74 6.47 -13.63
C ARG A 255 2.43 7.05 -15.00
N MET A 256 1.37 6.55 -15.61
CA MET A 256 0.89 7.01 -16.91
C MET A 256 -0.52 7.55 -16.76
N ASN A 257 -0.78 8.73 -17.33
CA ASN A 257 -2.11 9.35 -17.37
C ASN A 257 -2.37 9.95 -18.75
N TYR A 258 -3.63 10.02 -19.15
CA TYR A 258 -4.02 10.88 -20.27
C TYR A 258 -3.94 12.35 -19.86
N LYS A 259 -3.60 13.23 -20.81
CA LYS A 259 -3.65 14.69 -20.61
C LYS A 259 -5.09 15.17 -20.57
N ASP A 260 -5.89 14.69 -21.51
CA ASP A 260 -7.31 14.96 -21.62
C ASP A 260 -8.11 13.71 -21.20
N ASP A 261 -9.31 13.92 -20.63
CA ASP A 261 -10.18 12.80 -20.24
C ASP A 261 -10.52 11.95 -21.48
N PRO A 262 -10.14 10.66 -21.50
CA PRO A 262 -10.36 9.81 -22.67
C PRO A 262 -11.84 9.53 -22.96
N THR A 263 -12.74 9.80 -22.01
CA THR A 263 -14.20 9.67 -22.22
C THR A 263 -14.81 10.84 -22.98
N ASN A 264 -14.11 11.98 -23.06
CA ASN A 264 -14.55 13.16 -23.82
C ASN A 264 -14.16 13.08 -25.30
N VAL A 265 -13.42 12.04 -25.71
CA VAL A 265 -13.03 11.79 -27.10
C VAL A 265 -14.16 11.01 -27.78
N GLY A 266 -14.62 11.47 -28.95
CA GLY A 266 -15.80 10.98 -29.70
C GLY A 266 -16.20 9.51 -29.55
N GLU A 267 -16.04 8.69 -30.59
CA GLU A 267 -16.39 7.26 -30.56
C GLU A 267 -15.15 6.45 -30.18
N VAL A 268 -15.14 5.86 -28.97
CA VAL A 268 -14.05 5.01 -28.48
C VAL A 268 -14.33 3.54 -28.79
N SER A 269 -13.35 2.81 -29.33
CA SER A 269 -13.43 1.39 -29.65
C SER A 269 -12.10 0.67 -29.38
N GLU A 270 -12.12 -0.67 -29.29
CA GLU A 270 -10.88 -1.44 -29.13
C GLU A 270 -9.84 -1.15 -30.23
N ALA A 271 -10.30 -0.85 -31.45
CA ALA A 271 -9.46 -0.57 -32.60
C ALA A 271 -8.70 0.77 -32.49
N ASN A 272 -9.20 1.72 -31.70
CA ASN A 272 -8.63 3.07 -31.59
C ASN A 272 -7.98 3.38 -30.23
N LEU A 273 -7.97 2.43 -29.28
CA LEU A 273 -7.34 2.60 -27.96
C LEU A 273 -5.89 3.07 -28.05
N ALA A 274 -5.10 2.46 -28.93
CA ALA A 274 -3.72 2.88 -29.19
C ALA A 274 -3.63 4.31 -29.74
N GLY A 275 -4.60 4.71 -30.56
CA GLY A 275 -4.72 6.05 -31.12
C GLY A 275 -5.08 7.12 -30.09
N LEU A 276 -5.79 6.77 -29.00
CA LEU A 276 -6.10 7.69 -27.91
C LEU A 276 -4.86 8.21 -27.20
N CYS A 277 -3.75 7.46 -27.24
CA CYS A 277 -2.46 7.94 -26.74
C CYS A 277 -1.90 9.12 -27.55
N GLY A 278 -2.45 9.40 -28.74
CA GLY A 278 -1.98 10.42 -29.67
C GLY A 278 -0.73 10.00 -30.44
N SER A 279 -0.44 10.71 -31.54
CA SER A 279 0.80 10.48 -32.30
C SER A 279 2.01 10.69 -31.40
N ASN A 280 2.94 9.74 -31.40
CA ASN A 280 4.12 9.73 -30.52
C ASN A 280 3.79 9.97 -29.03
N TYR A 281 2.65 9.44 -28.55
CA TYR A 281 2.17 9.57 -27.16
C TYR A 281 1.90 11.01 -26.72
N SER A 282 1.57 11.90 -27.66
CA SER A 282 1.31 13.32 -27.38
C SER A 282 0.17 13.57 -26.39
N ASN A 283 -0.79 12.64 -26.24
CA ASN A 283 -1.89 12.73 -25.29
C ASN A 283 -1.65 11.98 -23.97
N VAL A 284 -0.44 11.45 -23.75
CA VAL A 284 -0.07 10.75 -22.51
C VAL A 284 1.01 11.54 -21.79
N THR A 285 0.95 11.53 -20.46
CA THR A 285 2.04 11.98 -19.58
C THR A 285 2.60 10.79 -18.83
N SER A 286 3.92 10.67 -18.82
CA SER A 286 4.66 9.76 -17.94
C SER A 286 5.26 10.54 -16.79
N GLU A 287 5.03 10.08 -15.57
CA GLU A 287 5.58 10.64 -14.35
C GLU A 287 6.39 9.55 -13.65
N LYS A 288 7.68 9.80 -13.45
CA LYS A 288 8.54 8.92 -12.68
C LYS A 288 8.37 9.24 -11.20
N LEU A 289 7.78 8.30 -10.46
CA LEU A 289 7.47 8.45 -9.05
C LEU A 289 8.47 7.68 -8.19
N THR A 290 9.00 8.38 -7.19
CA THR A 290 9.83 7.80 -6.11
C THR A 290 9.28 8.14 -4.72
N MET A 291 8.27 9.01 -4.66
CA MET A 291 7.65 9.47 -3.43
C MET A 291 6.21 9.88 -3.72
N LEU A 292 5.33 9.70 -2.74
CA LEU A 292 3.97 10.24 -2.76
C LEU A 292 3.88 11.34 -1.69
N HIS A 293 3.62 12.58 -2.13
CA HIS A 293 3.44 13.71 -1.23
C HIS A 293 1.97 13.87 -0.86
N ASN A 294 1.64 14.18 0.39
CA ASN A 294 0.25 14.38 0.82
C ASN A 294 -0.47 15.52 0.09
N ASP A 295 0.28 16.44 -0.53
CA ASP A 295 -0.28 17.51 -1.38
C ASP A 295 -0.51 17.05 -2.84
N SER A 296 -0.16 15.81 -3.18
CA SER A 296 -0.38 15.24 -4.51
C SER A 296 -1.86 14.89 -4.67
N HIS A 297 -2.52 15.44 -5.68
CA HIS A 297 -3.87 15.02 -6.04
C HIS A 297 -3.85 13.66 -6.78
N LEU A 298 -3.63 12.54 -6.08
CA LEU A 298 -4.12 11.25 -6.58
C LEU A 298 -5.62 11.20 -6.30
N LEU A 299 -6.39 11.81 -7.21
CA LEU A 299 -7.85 11.70 -7.20
C LEU A 299 -8.24 10.28 -7.58
N TYR A 300 -8.16 9.36 -6.62
CA TYR A 300 -8.92 8.13 -6.72
C TYR A 300 -10.37 8.52 -6.51
N GLY A 301 -11.13 8.53 -7.60
CA GLY A 301 -12.54 8.92 -7.56
C GLY A 301 -13.22 8.14 -6.45
N SER A 302 -13.90 8.85 -5.54
CA SER A 302 -14.56 8.20 -4.42
C SER A 302 -15.45 7.09 -4.97
N VAL A 303 -15.27 5.90 -4.42
CA VAL A 303 -16.05 4.71 -4.81
C VAL A 303 -17.55 4.96 -4.51
N SER A 304 -17.88 6.00 -3.74
CA SER A 304 -19.22 6.61 -3.63
C SER A 304 -19.26 7.99 -4.28
N THR A 305 -20.41 8.40 -4.83
CA THR A 305 -20.69 9.80 -5.19
C THR A 305 -21.00 10.69 -3.99
N HIS A 306 -20.82 10.22 -2.75
CA HIS A 306 -21.29 10.91 -1.55
C HIS A 306 -20.24 10.90 -0.42
N ASN A 307 -19.84 12.12 -0.05
CA ASN A 307 -19.12 12.60 1.14
C ASN A 307 -17.58 12.57 1.14
N GLU A 308 -17.04 13.78 1.34
CA GLU A 308 -15.63 14.20 1.45
C GLU A 308 -14.94 13.82 2.77
N GLN A 309 -15.30 12.72 3.42
CA GLN A 309 -14.67 12.36 4.70
C GLN A 309 -14.28 10.87 4.72
N VAL A 310 -13.30 10.51 3.90
CA VAL A 310 -12.42 9.39 4.25
C VAL A 310 -11.70 9.83 5.52
N GLY A 311 -12.12 9.27 6.67
CA GLY A 311 -11.47 9.57 7.95
C GLY A 311 -9.98 9.22 7.83
N LYS A 312 -9.10 10.22 7.95
CA LYS A 312 -7.65 10.05 7.81
C LYS A 312 -7.17 8.86 8.65
N LEU A 313 -6.49 7.91 8.01
CA LEU A 313 -5.87 6.79 8.70
C LEU A 313 -4.57 7.25 9.36
N THR A 314 -4.69 7.89 10.52
CA THR A 314 -3.53 8.37 11.25
C THR A 314 -2.88 7.25 12.06
N SER A 315 -1.57 7.35 12.27
CA SER A 315 -0.82 6.41 13.12
C SER A 315 -1.44 6.32 14.54
N ARG A 316 -2.00 7.43 15.02
CA ARG A 316 -2.70 7.55 16.31
C ARG A 316 -4.02 6.78 16.35
N ASN A 317 -4.81 6.84 15.27
CA ASN A 317 -6.09 6.14 15.18
C ASN A 317 -5.89 4.62 15.23
N VAL A 318 -4.87 4.11 14.54
CA VAL A 318 -4.53 2.69 14.53
C VAL A 318 -4.05 2.21 15.92
N ALA A 319 -3.19 2.98 16.59
CA ALA A 319 -2.73 2.68 17.94
C ALA A 319 -3.89 2.65 18.96
N ARG A 320 -4.75 3.69 18.95
CA ARG A 320 -5.92 3.77 19.83
C ARG A 320 -6.87 2.59 19.62
N LYS A 321 -7.14 2.22 18.36
CA LYS A 321 -7.98 1.05 18.02
C LYS A 321 -7.42 -0.26 18.58
N TYR A 322 -6.10 -0.41 18.63
CA TYR A 322 -5.47 -1.56 19.29
C TYR A 322 -5.67 -1.55 20.81
N ILE A 323 -5.40 -0.40 21.46
CA ILE A 323 -5.53 -0.23 22.91
C ILE A 323 -6.96 -0.54 23.38
N ASP A 324 -7.94 0.06 22.70
CA ASP A 324 -9.38 -0.04 23.00
C ASP A 324 -10.00 -1.35 22.46
N GLY A 325 -9.22 -2.14 21.71
CA GLY A 325 -9.67 -3.35 21.04
C GLY A 325 -9.91 -4.53 21.98
N THR A 326 -10.74 -5.48 21.52
CA THR A 326 -11.01 -6.73 22.27
C THR A 326 -9.78 -7.63 22.33
N ALA A 327 -9.73 -8.56 23.30
CA ALA A 327 -8.67 -9.56 23.38
C ALA A 327 -8.50 -10.37 22.08
N THR A 328 -9.61 -10.66 21.38
CA THR A 328 -9.59 -11.32 20.07
C THR A 328 -8.91 -10.48 19.01
N TYR A 329 -9.19 -9.17 18.97
CA TYR A 329 -8.53 -8.23 18.05
C TYR A 329 -7.04 -8.09 18.36
N LYS A 330 -6.67 -7.97 19.64
CA LYS A 330 -5.25 -7.90 20.06
C LYS A 330 -4.48 -9.15 19.66
N ASN A 331 -5.05 -10.34 19.87
CA ASN A 331 -4.47 -11.62 19.44
C ASN A 331 -4.33 -11.71 17.91
N PHE A 332 -5.34 -11.23 17.18
CA PHE A 332 -5.31 -11.15 15.72
C PHE A 332 -4.14 -10.28 15.23
N ILE A 333 -3.99 -9.06 15.76
CA ILE A 333 -2.88 -8.16 15.41
C ILE A 333 -1.52 -8.78 15.75
N ALA A 334 -1.36 -9.36 16.95
CA ALA A 334 -0.12 -10.02 17.35
C ALA A 334 0.24 -11.20 16.42
N LYS A 335 -0.76 -11.98 15.98
CA LYS A 335 -0.58 -13.09 15.03
C LYS A 335 -0.09 -12.58 13.67
N HIS A 336 -0.70 -11.51 13.14
CA HIS A 336 -0.30 -10.92 11.86
C HIS A 336 1.07 -10.24 11.91
N LEU A 337 1.39 -9.51 12.99
CA LEU A 337 2.72 -8.94 13.19
C LEU A 337 3.80 -10.03 13.26
N ASN A 338 3.56 -11.12 13.99
CA ASN A 338 4.50 -12.25 14.04
C ASN A 338 4.69 -12.94 12.67
N ARG A 339 3.71 -12.86 11.76
CA ARG A 339 3.89 -13.30 10.37
C ARG A 339 4.75 -12.35 9.58
N ILE A 340 4.46 -11.05 9.64
CA ILE A 340 5.21 -10.01 8.96
C ILE A 340 6.69 -10.06 9.37
N ILE A 341 6.98 -10.22 10.67
CA ILE A 341 8.35 -10.37 11.18
C ILE A 341 9.08 -11.56 10.53
N LYS A 342 8.36 -12.64 10.19
CA LYS A 342 8.95 -13.82 9.56
C LYS A 342 9.07 -13.72 8.04
N THR A 343 8.18 -12.99 7.37
CA THR A 343 8.13 -12.95 5.90
C THR A 343 8.78 -11.70 5.34
N ASN A 344 8.48 -10.52 5.91
CA ASN A 344 8.93 -9.23 5.40
C ASN A 344 8.94 -8.17 6.50
N ILE A 345 9.98 -8.25 7.34
CA ILE A 345 10.18 -7.32 8.46
C ILE A 345 10.42 -5.87 8.00
N SER A 346 11.00 -5.68 6.81
CA SER A 346 11.31 -4.35 6.26
C SER A 346 10.05 -3.50 6.03
N GLY A 347 8.89 -4.13 5.83
CA GLY A 347 7.63 -3.43 5.68
C GLY A 347 7.14 -2.72 6.94
N ILE A 348 7.62 -3.10 8.14
CA ILE A 348 7.27 -2.39 9.39
C ILE A 348 7.93 -1.01 9.42
N ALA A 349 9.18 -0.93 8.96
CA ALA A 349 9.93 0.33 8.86
C ALA A 349 9.56 1.17 7.63
N PHE A 350 8.66 0.66 6.77
CA PHE A 350 8.26 1.34 5.54
C PHE A 350 7.40 2.58 5.79
N HIS A 351 6.54 2.57 6.81
CA HIS A 351 5.65 3.68 7.11
C HIS A 351 5.42 3.86 8.62
N PRO A 352 5.37 5.11 9.14
CA PRO A 352 5.16 5.40 10.57
C PRO A 352 3.96 4.70 11.20
N LEU A 353 2.87 4.52 10.43
CA LEU A 353 1.66 3.83 10.85
C LEU A 353 1.94 2.41 11.39
N TYR A 354 2.69 1.60 10.63
CA TYR A 354 2.99 0.23 11.05
C TYR A 354 3.98 0.22 12.21
N GLY A 355 4.92 1.17 12.21
CA GLY A 355 5.84 1.35 13.31
C GLY A 355 5.13 1.69 14.62
N GLN A 356 4.16 2.60 14.59
CA GLN A 356 3.39 2.98 15.77
C GLN A 356 2.57 1.80 16.31
N LEU A 357 1.88 1.07 15.43
CA LEU A 357 1.14 -0.13 15.84
C LEU A 357 2.06 -1.16 16.51
N PHE A 358 3.25 -1.39 15.95
CA PHE A 358 4.24 -2.30 16.54
C PHE A 358 4.68 -1.83 17.93
N ARG A 359 4.95 -0.54 18.13
CA ARG A 359 5.30 0.03 19.45
C ARG A 359 4.19 -0.16 20.46
N THR A 360 2.96 0.20 20.11
CA THR A 360 1.80 0.04 20.99
C THR A 360 1.58 -1.41 21.41
N VAL A 361 1.78 -2.38 20.51
CA VAL A 361 1.72 -3.82 20.83
C VAL A 361 2.84 -4.24 21.78
N CYS A 362 4.03 -3.63 21.66
CA CYS A 362 5.15 -3.90 22.56
C CYS A 362 5.03 -3.18 23.92
N GLU A 363 4.25 -2.12 24.03
CA GLU A 363 4.03 -1.34 25.26
C GLU A 363 2.86 -1.88 26.10
N ASP A 364 1.89 -2.58 25.49
CA ASP A 364 0.74 -3.14 26.19
C ASP A 364 1.19 -4.11 27.30
N GLN A 365 0.97 -3.70 28.55
CA GLN A 365 1.44 -4.33 29.78
C GLN A 365 0.81 -5.72 30.05
N THR A 366 -0.18 -6.13 29.24
CA THR A 366 -0.92 -7.38 29.44
C THR A 366 -0.16 -8.65 29.04
N GLY A 367 1.09 -8.55 28.54
CA GLY A 367 1.87 -9.74 28.15
C GLY A 367 3.38 -9.54 27.99
N ASP A 368 4.10 -9.44 29.10
CA ASP A 368 5.58 -9.29 29.15
C ASP A 368 6.35 -10.36 28.34
N LYS A 369 5.82 -11.59 28.30
CA LYS A 369 6.38 -12.69 27.48
C LYS A 369 6.18 -12.50 25.98
N LEU A 370 5.04 -11.95 25.56
CA LEU A 370 4.69 -11.71 24.16
C LEU A 370 5.56 -10.59 23.58
N LYS A 371 5.73 -9.50 24.33
CA LYS A 371 6.67 -8.41 24.06
C LYS A 371 8.08 -8.94 23.84
N THR A 372 8.66 -9.62 24.83
CA THR A 372 10.04 -10.12 24.76
C THR A 372 10.25 -11.06 23.57
N THR A 373 9.27 -11.92 23.30
CA THR A 373 9.33 -12.87 22.17
C THR A 373 9.26 -12.18 20.81
N LEU A 374 8.35 -11.21 20.62
CA LEU A 374 8.23 -10.46 19.37
C LEU A 374 9.48 -9.64 19.10
N LEU A 375 10.04 -9.00 20.14
CA LEU A 375 11.25 -8.18 20.04
C LEU A 375 12.48 -9.01 19.70
N GLN A 376 12.66 -10.14 20.37
CA GLN A 376 13.79 -11.03 20.08
C GLN A 376 13.72 -11.54 18.65
N LYS A 377 12.53 -11.92 18.17
CA LYS A 377 12.31 -12.33 16.77
C LYS A 377 12.55 -11.19 15.79
N PHE A 378 12.08 -9.98 16.10
CA PHE A 378 12.30 -8.81 15.28
C PHE A 378 13.80 -8.55 15.09
N ARG A 379 14.55 -8.42 16.20
CA ARG A 379 16.01 -8.20 16.17
C ARG A 379 16.75 -9.30 15.40
N ALA A 380 16.37 -10.57 15.59
CA ALA A 380 16.96 -11.68 14.87
C ALA A 380 16.73 -11.57 13.34
N GLN A 381 15.52 -11.18 12.93
CA GLN A 381 15.13 -11.09 11.53
C GLN A 381 15.70 -9.86 10.82
N VAL A 382 15.92 -8.74 11.51
CA VAL A 382 16.57 -7.55 10.92
C VAL A 382 17.94 -7.89 10.35
N ASN A 383 18.70 -8.76 11.02
CA ASN A 383 20.03 -9.16 10.56
C ASN A 383 20.00 -10.03 9.30
N LEU A 384 18.86 -10.68 9.03
CA LEU A 384 18.63 -11.58 7.89
C LEU A 384 18.04 -10.87 6.67
N ILE A 385 17.80 -9.55 6.74
CA ILE A 385 17.32 -8.77 5.58
C ILE A 385 18.42 -8.80 4.50
N PRO A 386 18.11 -9.28 3.28
CA PRO A 386 19.09 -9.45 2.22
C PRO A 386 19.48 -8.13 1.53
N ASP A 387 18.59 -7.14 1.48
CA ASP A 387 18.85 -5.85 0.82
C ASP A 387 19.48 -4.86 1.81
N ASP A 388 20.66 -4.33 1.48
CA ASP A 388 21.41 -3.45 2.38
C ASP A 388 20.72 -2.12 2.65
N LYS A 389 19.90 -1.61 1.72
CA LYS A 389 19.14 -0.38 1.91
C LYS A 389 18.00 -0.62 2.89
N ASP A 390 17.24 -1.70 2.72
CA ASP A 390 16.16 -2.08 3.64
C ASP A 390 16.68 -2.46 5.01
N LYS A 391 17.83 -3.15 5.06
CA LYS A 391 18.48 -3.51 6.32
C LYS A 391 18.86 -2.26 7.09
N ARG A 392 19.54 -1.30 6.46
CA ARG A 392 19.90 -0.02 7.08
C ARG A 392 18.67 0.78 7.48
N GLN A 393 17.67 0.89 6.62
CA GLN A 393 16.41 1.58 6.94
C GLN A 393 15.72 0.95 8.17
N THR A 394 15.65 -0.37 8.23
CA THR A 394 15.01 -1.09 9.33
C THR A 394 15.84 -1.01 10.62
N GLN A 395 17.17 -1.00 10.52
CA GLN A 395 18.07 -0.80 11.66
C GLN A 395 17.95 0.61 12.22
N ASN A 396 18.03 1.64 11.37
CA ASN A 396 17.84 3.04 11.79
C ASN A 396 16.46 3.23 12.42
N TRP A 397 15.41 2.72 11.77
CA TRP A 397 14.06 2.77 12.31
C TRP A 397 13.96 2.06 13.67
N LEU A 398 14.60 0.90 13.84
CA LEU A 398 14.61 0.18 15.11
C LEU A 398 15.30 1.00 16.20
N GLU A 399 16.43 1.63 15.89
CA GLU A 399 17.16 2.48 16.83
C GLU A 399 16.36 3.74 17.20
N GLU A 400 15.76 4.41 16.23
CA GLU A 400 14.89 5.59 16.41
C GLU A 400 13.60 5.25 17.16
N SER A 401 13.00 4.09 16.89
CA SER A 401 11.75 3.65 17.52
C SER A 401 11.88 3.34 19.00
N TYR A 402 13.11 3.12 19.49
CA TYR A 402 13.44 2.96 20.90
C TYR A 402 14.03 4.22 21.53
N THR A 403 14.07 5.34 20.80
CA THR A 403 14.19 6.63 21.47
C THR A 403 12.87 6.86 22.21
N LEU A 404 12.96 7.21 23.49
CA LEU A 404 11.83 7.61 24.35
C LEU A 404 11.04 8.81 23.78
N PHE A 405 11.33 9.28 22.56
CA PHE A 405 10.81 10.49 21.96
C PHE A 405 9.28 10.54 21.86
N HIS A 406 8.64 9.41 21.57
CA HIS A 406 7.17 9.34 21.54
C HIS A 406 6.58 9.36 22.96
N GLU A 407 7.18 8.63 23.91
CA GLU A 407 6.77 8.65 25.32
C GLU A 407 6.95 10.05 25.93
N ILE A 408 8.10 10.69 25.66
CA ILE A 408 8.41 12.07 26.04
C ILE A 408 7.37 13.02 25.46
N ASN A 409 7.06 12.93 24.16
CA ASN A 409 6.09 13.83 23.54
C ASN A 409 4.66 13.63 24.07
N GLU A 410 4.23 12.41 24.32
CA GLU A 410 2.91 12.17 24.94
C GLU A 410 2.86 12.68 26.39
N GLU A 411 3.92 12.49 27.18
CA GLU A 411 4.00 13.06 28.53
C GLU A 411 4.01 14.60 28.50
N ILE A 412 4.71 15.22 27.54
CA ILE A 412 4.69 16.68 27.32
C ILE A 412 3.29 17.17 26.95
N LEU A 413 2.58 16.48 26.05
CA LEU A 413 1.24 16.85 25.62
C LEU A 413 0.19 16.64 26.72
N ALA A 414 0.44 15.71 27.65
CA ALA A 414 -0.41 15.46 28.81
C ALA A 414 -0.22 16.51 29.93
N LEU A 415 0.85 17.32 29.89
CA LEU A 415 1.04 18.38 30.86
C LEU A 415 -0.04 19.48 30.71
N PRO A 416 -0.59 19.98 31.83
CA PRO A 416 -1.37 21.21 31.86
C PRO A 416 -0.65 22.35 31.13
N ALA A 417 -1.39 23.21 30.42
CA ALA A 417 -0.81 24.28 29.59
C ALA A 417 0.16 25.22 30.34
N HIS A 418 -0.03 25.40 31.65
CA HIS A 418 0.84 26.22 32.50
C HIS A 418 2.17 25.53 32.89
N LEU A 419 2.32 24.22 32.63
CA LEU A 419 3.52 23.42 32.90
C LEU A 419 4.30 23.06 31.63
N GLN A 420 3.76 23.38 30.44
CA GLN A 420 4.46 23.15 29.18
C GLN A 420 5.59 24.16 28.94
N PHE A 421 5.59 25.27 29.68
CA PHE A 421 6.63 26.29 29.69
C PHE A 421 7.02 26.60 31.15
N PRO A 422 8.27 27.02 31.42
CA PRO A 422 9.38 27.19 30.48
C PRO A 422 9.89 25.87 29.90
N LEU A 423 10.37 25.90 28.66
CA LEU A 423 10.89 24.71 27.96
C LEU A 423 12.28 24.94 27.37
N VAL A 424 12.96 23.83 27.10
CA VAL A 424 14.23 23.80 26.41
C VAL A 424 14.05 23.09 25.07
N TYR A 425 14.62 23.62 23.99
CA TYR A 425 14.58 23.01 22.67
C TYR A 425 15.91 23.15 21.92
N ILE A 426 16.10 22.31 20.91
CA ILE A 426 17.22 22.38 19.96
C ILE A 426 16.65 22.67 18.56
N PRO A 427 17.12 23.71 17.84
CA PRO A 427 16.61 24.05 16.51
C PRO A 427 16.89 22.94 15.48
N PRO A 428 15.94 22.66 14.55
CA PRO A 428 16.09 21.59 13.56
C PRO A 428 17.06 21.92 12.41
N ASP A 429 17.59 23.15 12.33
CA ASP A 429 18.47 23.51 11.23
C ASP A 429 19.91 23.04 11.46
N GLN A 430 20.30 22.03 10.66
CA GLN A 430 21.65 21.53 10.39
C GLN A 430 22.29 20.54 11.40
N SER A 431 21.54 19.62 11.99
CA SER A 431 22.13 18.56 12.81
C SER A 431 22.22 17.21 12.07
N ASP A 432 23.20 17.08 11.18
CA ASP A 432 23.83 15.79 10.95
C ASP A 432 25.12 15.79 11.78
N SER A 433 24.99 15.54 13.09
CA SER A 433 26.12 15.60 14.03
C SER A 433 27.12 14.47 13.82
N GLY A 434 26.79 13.48 12.98
CA GLY A 434 27.59 12.27 12.76
C GLY A 434 27.71 11.37 13.99
N LEU A 435 27.07 11.72 15.11
CA LEU A 435 27.14 10.98 16.36
C LEU A 435 26.17 9.79 16.34
N THR A 436 26.71 8.60 16.50
CA THR A 436 25.92 7.37 16.66
C THR A 436 25.50 7.15 18.11
N ARG A 437 24.39 6.42 18.32
CA ARG A 437 23.92 6.04 19.67
C ARG A 437 24.98 5.29 20.46
N THR A 438 25.76 4.44 19.79
CA THR A 438 26.85 3.69 20.43
C THR A 438 27.90 4.64 20.99
N GLN A 439 28.29 5.67 20.24
CA GLN A 439 29.23 6.70 20.71
C GLN A 439 28.65 7.47 21.90
N LEU A 440 27.39 7.89 21.84
CA LEU A 440 26.72 8.59 22.96
C LEU A 440 26.61 7.73 24.22
N LEU A 441 26.27 6.45 24.07
CA LEU A 441 26.15 5.49 25.17
C LEU A 441 27.51 5.03 25.69
N SER A 442 28.60 5.17 24.95
CA SER A 442 29.95 4.89 25.45
C SER A 442 30.61 6.11 26.09
N MET A 443 30.00 7.30 26.05
CA MET A 443 30.59 8.53 26.61
C MET A 443 30.85 8.47 28.11
N TRP A 444 30.02 7.73 28.85
CA TRP A 444 30.24 7.54 30.29
C TRP A 444 31.39 6.57 30.58
N GLU A 445 31.77 5.74 29.59
CA GLU A 445 32.89 4.80 29.68
C GLU A 445 34.19 5.41 29.14
N SER A 446 34.13 6.27 28.11
CA SER A 446 35.27 6.98 27.55
C SER A 446 34.96 8.46 27.27
N CYS A 447 35.74 9.34 27.88
CA CYS A 447 35.75 10.78 27.59
C CYS A 447 36.49 11.04 26.27
N ASP A 448 36.04 10.41 25.18
CA ASP A 448 36.63 10.55 23.87
C ASP A 448 36.34 11.94 23.27
N MET A 449 37.40 12.61 22.82
CA MET A 449 37.32 13.98 22.31
C MET A 449 36.57 14.07 20.98
N ASP A 450 36.61 13.01 20.17
CA ASP A 450 35.88 12.94 18.91
C ASP A 450 34.36 12.87 19.12
N THR A 451 33.93 12.41 20.30
CA THR A 451 32.51 12.37 20.71
C THR A 451 32.10 13.61 21.52
N LEU A 452 32.99 14.13 22.38
CA LEU A 452 32.73 15.29 23.23
C LEU A 452 32.61 16.61 22.44
N LYS A 453 33.42 16.78 21.39
CA LYS A 453 33.41 18.02 20.60
C LYS A 453 32.07 18.24 19.86
N PRO A 454 31.52 17.27 19.11
CA PRO A 454 30.20 17.42 18.51
C PRO A 454 29.08 17.57 19.56
N LEU A 455 29.18 16.89 20.71
CA LEU A 455 28.21 17.07 21.79
C LEU A 455 28.25 18.50 22.36
N GLY A 456 29.44 19.04 22.60
CA GLY A 456 29.61 20.43 23.05
C GLY A 456 28.99 21.43 22.07
N GLU A 457 29.20 21.22 20.76
CA GLU A 457 28.57 22.04 19.72
C GLU A 457 27.05 21.95 19.74
N ILE A 458 26.46 20.78 19.99
CA ILE A 458 25.01 20.62 20.17
C ILE A 458 24.52 21.37 21.42
N LEU A 459 25.22 21.21 22.55
CA LEU A 459 24.82 21.84 23.82
C LEU A 459 24.87 23.37 23.76
N THR A 460 25.78 23.96 22.97
CA THR A 460 25.81 25.42 22.76
C THR A 460 24.60 25.97 21.99
N ARG A 461 23.82 25.11 21.33
CA ARG A 461 22.63 25.48 20.53
C ARG A 461 21.32 25.23 21.27
N VAL A 462 21.39 24.90 22.55
CA VAL A 462 20.21 24.66 23.39
C VAL A 462 19.58 26.01 23.74
N HIS A 463 18.32 26.20 23.36
CA HIS A 463 17.56 27.43 23.63
C HIS A 463 16.50 27.20 24.70
N ARG A 464 16.37 28.16 25.62
CA ARG A 464 15.30 28.20 26.63
C ARG A 464 14.23 29.19 26.19
N VAL A 465 12.97 28.81 26.35
CA VAL A 465 11.78 29.63 26.07
C VAL A 465 10.94 29.74 27.33
N GLU A 466 10.67 30.96 27.77
CA GLU A 466 9.92 31.22 29.00
C GLU A 466 8.42 31.16 28.78
N GLU A 467 7.92 31.75 27.69
CA GLU A 467 6.50 31.72 27.35
C GLU A 467 6.27 31.38 25.87
N LYS A 468 5.07 30.89 25.53
CA LYS A 468 4.69 30.52 24.16
C LYS A 468 4.89 31.65 23.14
N LYS A 469 4.76 32.91 23.57
CA LYS A 469 4.91 34.11 22.72
C LYS A 469 6.38 34.39 22.34
N ASP A 470 7.33 33.85 23.11
CA ASP A 470 8.77 34.06 22.91
C ASP A 470 9.35 33.01 21.94
N MET A 471 8.49 32.18 21.36
CA MET A 471 8.86 31.13 20.43
C MET A 471 9.00 31.70 19.01
N PRO A 472 10.06 31.34 18.26
CA PRO A 472 10.27 31.84 16.91
C PRO A 472 9.11 31.52 15.95
N ASP A 473 8.71 32.49 15.11
CA ASP A 473 7.58 32.35 14.19
C ASP A 473 7.75 31.19 13.19
N ASN A 474 8.98 30.91 12.74
CA ASN A 474 9.31 29.80 11.84
C ASN A 474 9.11 28.40 12.47
N MET A 475 9.07 28.31 13.80
CA MET A 475 8.90 27.06 14.56
C MET A 475 7.44 26.80 14.94
N SER A 476 6.59 27.82 14.89
CA SER A 476 5.16 27.70 15.18
C SER A 476 4.43 26.76 14.21
N GLN A 477 4.90 26.65 12.96
CA GLN A 477 4.39 25.73 11.94
C GLN A 477 4.85 24.27 12.13
N TRP A 478 5.97 24.06 12.84
CA TRP A 478 6.55 22.74 13.11
C TRP A 478 6.04 22.14 14.43
N TRP A 479 5.18 22.89 15.11
CA TRP A 479 4.49 22.51 16.33
C TRP A 479 3.28 21.62 15.98
N PRO A 480 3.10 20.42 16.56
CA PRO A 480 3.82 19.85 17.71
C PRO A 480 4.83 18.72 17.39
N CYS A 481 5.26 18.49 16.15
CA CYS A 481 5.74 17.15 15.73
C CYS A 481 7.23 16.99 15.40
N LEU A 482 8.04 18.05 15.27
CA LEU A 482 9.34 17.91 14.57
C LEU A 482 10.59 18.46 15.29
N ALA A 483 10.49 19.14 16.44
CA ALA A 483 11.65 19.65 17.19
C ALA A 483 11.82 18.96 18.56
N PRO A 484 13.02 18.45 18.91
CA PRO A 484 13.29 17.92 20.25
C PRO A 484 13.12 19.01 21.31
N ARG A 485 12.23 18.77 22.28
CA ARG A 485 11.89 19.72 23.35
C ARG A 485 11.62 19.02 24.68
N ILE A 486 11.96 19.68 25.78
CA ILE A 486 11.72 19.20 27.15
C ILE A 486 11.25 20.40 28.01
N PRO A 487 9.98 20.43 28.47
CA PRO A 487 9.52 21.33 29.51
C PRO A 487 10.32 21.16 30.79
N LEU A 488 10.75 22.26 31.40
CA LEU A 488 11.52 22.24 32.65
C LEU A 488 10.75 21.56 33.79
N ALA A 489 9.41 21.57 33.74
CA ALA A 489 8.56 20.88 34.71
C ALA A 489 8.82 19.36 34.80
N LEU A 490 9.23 18.72 33.70
CA LEU A 490 9.55 17.29 33.68
C LEU A 490 10.91 16.96 34.33
N MET A 491 11.71 17.97 34.65
CA MET A 491 12.98 17.81 35.37
C MET A 491 12.85 18.01 36.88
N ASP A 492 11.66 18.29 37.40
CA ASP A 492 11.40 18.40 38.83
C ASP A 492 11.18 17.00 39.46
N ASN A 493 11.69 16.80 40.69
CA ASN A 493 11.70 15.53 41.43
C ASN A 493 10.30 14.95 41.75
N LYS A 494 9.23 15.66 41.41
CA LYS A 494 7.83 15.22 41.57
C LYS A 494 7.37 14.27 40.47
N TYR A 495 8.01 14.29 39.31
CA TYR A 495 7.77 13.30 38.27
C TYR A 495 8.76 12.15 38.50
N PRO A 496 8.30 10.90 38.61
CA PRO A 496 9.20 9.77 38.87
C PRO A 496 10.28 9.74 37.80
N SER A 497 11.51 9.45 38.21
CA SER A 497 12.74 9.41 37.39
C SER A 497 12.59 8.50 36.18
N LYS A 498 11.95 9.02 35.14
CA LYS A 498 11.74 8.42 33.81
C LYS A 498 12.60 9.11 32.75
N PHE A 499 13.19 10.26 33.08
CA PHE A 499 14.03 11.09 32.21
C PHE A 499 15.39 11.36 32.84
#